data_AF-A0AA89PYW0-F1
#
_entry.id   AF-A0AA89PYW0-F1
#
_cell.length_a   1.000
_cell.length_b   1.000
_cell.length_c   1.000
_cell.angle_alpha   90.00
_cell.angle_beta   90.00
_cell.angle_gamma   90.00
#
_symmetry.space_group_name_H-M   'P 1'
#
loop_
_entity.id
_entity.type
_entity.pdbx_description
1 polymer ?
#
loop_
_entity_poly.entity_id
_entity_poly.type
_entity_poly.pdbx_seq_one_letter_code
_entity_poly.pdbx_strand_id
1 'polypeptide(L)'
;MRLPERVNKLFSRAARFAAVGGIATAIQYVFLVLLVEVAGTFEIFASALSFTLSALVNYLLNYYLTFGGSVAHRQSLPRFTVVAVVGLAINTLCFSLALTLLPYLLAQVIATLVTLVSNFLLHQFWIYREPEWNP
;
A
#
# COMPACT_ATOMS: atom_id res chain seq x y z
N MET A 1 21.53 -22.99 13.78
CA MET A 1 21.24 -21.83 14.67
C MET A 1 19.73 -21.63 14.67
N ARG A 2 19.00 -22.22 15.65
CA ARG A 2 17.53 -22.13 15.71
C ARG A 2 17.16 -20.78 16.32
N LEU A 3 16.78 -19.82 15.46
CA LEU A 3 16.25 -18.53 15.92
C LEU A 3 14.99 -18.78 16.78
N PRO A 4 14.80 -18.02 17.88
CA PRO A 4 13.69 -18.21 18.79
C PRO A 4 12.35 -18.08 18.06
N GLU A 5 11.36 -18.92 18.39
CA GLU A 5 10.07 -19.04 17.65
C GLU A 5 9.35 -17.71 17.40
N ARG A 6 9.56 -16.70 18.26
CA ARG A 6 9.04 -15.34 18.09
C ARG A 6 9.58 -14.64 16.84
N VAL A 7 10.86 -14.82 16.52
CA VAL A 7 11.51 -14.22 15.34
C VAL A 7 10.98 -14.84 14.05
N ASN A 8 10.80 -16.17 14.00
CA ASN A 8 10.18 -16.83 12.84
C ASN A 8 8.74 -16.37 12.60
N LYS A 9 7.95 -16.18 13.66
CA LYS A 9 6.56 -15.67 13.54
C LYS A 9 6.51 -14.22 13.05
N LEU A 10 7.42 -13.36 13.52
CA LEU A 10 7.52 -11.97 13.05
C LEU A 10 7.99 -11.90 11.59
N PHE A 11 9.03 -12.65 11.24
CA PHE A 11 9.57 -12.70 9.88
C PHE A 11 8.54 -13.25 8.89
N SER A 12 7.79 -14.30 9.27
CA SER A 12 6.71 -14.85 8.45
C SER A 12 5.57 -13.85 8.20
N ARG A 13 5.22 -13.03 9.20
CA ARG A 13 4.22 -11.96 9.05
C ARG A 13 4.72 -10.83 8.16
N ALA A 14 5.96 -10.37 8.36
CA ALA A 14 6.58 -9.34 7.52
C ALA A 14 6.73 -9.81 6.06
N ALA A 15 7.16 -11.06 5.84
CA ALA A 15 7.25 -11.65 4.50
C ALA A 15 5.89 -11.78 3.82
N ARG A 16 4.84 -12.19 4.55
CA ARG A 16 3.47 -12.19 4.01
C ARG A 16 3.00 -10.78 3.67
N PHE A 17 3.24 -9.81 4.54
CA PHE A 17 2.87 -8.41 4.29
C PHE A 17 3.58 -7.85 3.06
N ALA A 18 4.89 -8.11 2.93
CA ALA A 18 5.68 -7.72 1.76
C ALA A 18 5.20 -8.43 0.48
N ALA A 19 4.88 -9.73 0.56
CA ALA A 19 4.36 -10.47 -0.58
C ALA A 19 2.99 -9.94 -1.03
N VAL A 20 2.06 -9.69 -0.10
CA VAL A 20 0.75 -9.13 -0.44
C VAL A 20 0.88 -7.70 -0.97
N GLY A 21 1.73 -6.87 -0.36
CA GLY A 21 2.03 -5.53 -0.86
C GLY A 21 2.69 -5.53 -2.25
N GLY A 22 3.57 -6.49 -2.52
CA GLY A 22 4.19 -6.69 -3.82
C GLY A 22 3.17 -7.08 -4.90
N ILE A 23 2.26 -8.00 -4.58
CA ILE A 23 1.15 -8.38 -5.49
C ILE A 23 0.24 -7.19 -5.77
N ALA A 24 -0.13 -6.43 -4.73
CA ALA A 24 -0.92 -5.22 -4.90
C ALA A 24 -0.22 -4.21 -5.82
N THR A 25 1.08 -3.98 -5.61
CA THR A 25 1.87 -3.07 -6.45
C THR A 25 1.92 -3.57 -7.90
N ALA A 26 2.13 -4.87 -8.13
CA ALA A 26 2.11 -5.43 -9.48
C ALA A 26 0.75 -5.20 -10.17
N ILE A 27 -0.36 -5.44 -9.46
CA ILE A 27 -1.71 -5.16 -9.97
C ILE A 27 -1.90 -3.68 -10.27
N GLN A 28 -1.37 -2.79 -9.43
CA GLN A 28 -1.40 -1.35 -9.69
C GLN A 28 -0.75 -1.00 -11.03
N TYR A 29 0.45 -1.52 -11.29
CA TYR A 29 1.17 -1.25 -12.54
C TYR A 29 0.45 -1.85 -13.75
N VAL A 30 -0.09 -3.07 -13.64
CA VAL A 30 -0.87 -3.68 -14.72
C VAL A 30 -2.09 -2.83 -15.05
N PHE A 31 -2.84 -2.39 -14.04
CA PHE A 31 -3.98 -1.51 -14.27
C PHE A 31 -3.54 -0.15 -14.84
N LEU A 32 -2.44 0.44 -14.36
CA LEU A 32 -1.95 1.73 -14.84
C LEU A 32 -1.65 1.65 -16.34
N VAL A 33 -0.86 0.66 -16.76
CA VAL A 33 -0.49 0.45 -18.16
C VAL A 33 -1.72 0.18 -19.01
N LEU A 34 -2.65 -0.67 -18.53
CA LEU A 34 -3.91 -0.93 -19.25
C LEU A 34 -4.75 0.34 -19.42
N LEU A 35 -4.90 1.17 -18.38
CA LEU A 35 -5.68 2.40 -18.47
C LEU A 35 -5.03 3.48 -19.35
N VAL A 36 -3.70 3.60 -19.30
CA VAL A 36 -2.98 4.58 -20.12
C VAL A 36 -2.88 4.13 -21.57
N GLU A 37 -2.45 2.89 -21.84
CA GLU A 37 -2.16 2.43 -23.20
C GLU A 37 -3.40 1.91 -23.94
N VAL A 38 -4.34 1.25 -23.26
CA VAL A 38 -5.53 0.67 -23.92
C VAL A 38 -6.70 1.65 -23.91
N ALA A 39 -6.96 2.30 -22.77
CA ALA A 39 -8.09 3.22 -22.64
C ALA A 39 -7.75 4.67 -22.99
N GLY A 40 -6.47 5.02 -23.20
CA GLY A 40 -6.03 6.38 -23.55
C GLY A 40 -6.41 7.43 -22.49
N THR A 41 -6.60 7.00 -21.24
CA THR A 41 -7.03 7.90 -20.16
C THR A 41 -5.86 8.77 -19.67
N PHE A 42 -6.20 9.95 -19.11
CA PHE A 42 -5.19 10.83 -18.52
C PHE A 42 -4.38 10.11 -17.44
N GLU A 43 -3.06 10.22 -17.52
CA GLU A 43 -2.09 9.48 -16.70
C GLU A 43 -2.36 9.62 -15.20
N ILE A 44 -2.77 10.82 -14.75
CA ILE A 44 -3.11 11.10 -13.35
C ILE A 44 -4.36 10.34 -12.91
N PHE A 45 -5.40 10.33 -13.75
CA PHE A 45 -6.64 9.59 -13.48
C PHE A 45 -6.41 8.08 -13.50
N ALA A 46 -5.62 7.60 -14.46
CA ALA A 46 -5.21 6.20 -14.52
C ALA A 46 -4.48 5.80 -13.22
N SER A 47 -3.48 6.57 -12.80
CA SER A 47 -2.73 6.30 -11.56
C SER A 47 -3.62 6.24 -10.32
N ALA A 48 -4.53 7.20 -10.15
CA ALA A 48 -5.46 7.22 -9.02
C ALA A 48 -6.42 6.01 -9.02
N LEU A 49 -6.96 5.65 -10.18
CA LEU A 49 -7.87 4.52 -10.31
C LEU A 49 -7.13 3.18 -10.05
N SER A 50 -5.94 3.03 -10.63
CA SER A 50 -5.10 1.85 -10.44
C SER A 50 -4.66 1.70 -9.00
N PHE A 51 -4.29 2.80 -8.32
CA PHE A 51 -3.98 2.77 -6.88
C PHE A 51 -5.20 2.32 -6.06
N THR A 52 -6.38 2.84 -6.38
CA THR A 52 -7.63 2.47 -5.69
C THR A 52 -7.94 0.98 -5.84
N LEU A 53 -7.88 0.47 -7.08
CA LEU A 53 -8.14 -0.95 -7.37
C LEU A 53 -7.08 -1.86 -6.74
N SER A 54 -5.82 -1.47 -6.81
CA SER A 54 -4.71 -2.16 -6.13
C SER A 54 -4.91 -2.22 -4.62
N ALA A 55 -5.28 -1.09 -3.99
CA ALA A 55 -5.56 -1.02 -2.57
C ALA A 55 -6.73 -1.95 -2.21
N LEU A 56 -7.81 -1.96 -2.99
CA LEU A 56 -8.93 -2.89 -2.78
C LEU A 56 -8.45 -4.35 -2.85
N VAL A 57 -7.66 -4.73 -3.85
CA VAL A 57 -7.15 -6.10 -3.95
C VAL A 57 -6.21 -6.42 -2.78
N ASN A 58 -5.37 -5.48 -2.37
CA ASN A 58 -4.50 -5.61 -1.19
C ASN A 58 -5.32 -5.90 0.07
N TYR A 59 -6.45 -5.20 0.25
CA TYR A 59 -7.39 -5.45 1.32
C TYR A 59 -8.03 -6.83 1.22
N LEU A 60 -8.55 -7.22 0.06
CA LEU A 60 -9.15 -8.54 -0.14
C LEU A 60 -8.13 -9.65 0.14
N LEU A 61 -6.90 -9.55 -0.38
CA LEU A 61 -5.86 -10.55 -0.12
C LEU A 61 -5.51 -10.61 1.36
N ASN A 62 -5.29 -9.48 2.02
CA ASN A 62 -5.02 -9.46 3.46
C ASN A 62 -6.19 -10.04 4.26
N TYR A 63 -7.43 -9.77 3.84
CA TYR A 63 -8.64 -10.29 4.48
C TYR A 63 -8.74 -11.81 4.33
N TYR A 64 -8.65 -12.34 3.11
CA TYR A 64 -8.77 -13.77 2.82
C TYR A 64 -7.57 -14.59 3.32
N LEU A 65 -6.34 -14.09 3.16
CA LEU A 65 -5.12 -14.83 3.53
C LEU A 65 -4.75 -14.69 5.02
N THR A 66 -5.01 -13.55 5.65
CA THR A 66 -4.54 -13.29 7.03
C THR A 66 -5.63 -13.52 8.07
N PHE A 67 -6.91 -13.24 7.76
CA PHE A 67 -7.96 -13.20 8.79
C PHE A 67 -8.93 -14.37 8.82
N GLY A 68 -8.87 -15.31 7.87
CA GLY A 68 -9.47 -16.65 8.01
C GLY A 68 -10.87 -16.68 8.63
N GLY A 69 -11.76 -15.75 8.26
CA GLY A 69 -13.18 -15.75 8.63
C GLY A 69 -13.56 -15.46 10.09
N SER A 70 -12.71 -14.87 10.95
CA SER A 70 -13.04 -14.73 12.39
C SER A 70 -12.94 -13.34 13.02
N VAL A 71 -12.74 -12.25 12.26
CA VAL A 71 -12.72 -10.89 12.84
C VAL A 71 -13.72 -9.96 12.14
N ALA A 72 -14.57 -9.32 12.95
CA ALA A 72 -15.72 -8.54 12.52
C ALA A 72 -15.36 -7.42 11.53
N HIS A 73 -16.05 -7.45 10.38
CA HIS A 73 -16.04 -6.48 9.27
C HIS A 73 -15.87 -5.00 9.67
N ARG A 74 -16.38 -4.61 10.85
CA ARG A 74 -16.58 -3.22 11.27
C ARG A 74 -15.37 -2.47 11.84
N GLN A 75 -14.31 -3.14 12.29
CA GLN A 75 -13.17 -2.44 12.93
C GLN A 75 -11.96 -2.20 12.01
N SER A 76 -11.77 -3.03 10.98
CA SER A 76 -10.60 -2.95 10.09
C SER A 76 -10.80 -2.03 8.88
N LEU A 77 -12.04 -1.89 8.42
CA LEU A 77 -12.41 -1.03 7.28
C LEU A 77 -12.04 0.45 7.45
N PRO A 78 -12.39 1.15 8.56
CA PRO A 78 -12.13 2.59 8.65
C PRO A 78 -10.62 2.90 8.67
N ARG A 79 -9.81 2.08 9.34
CA ARG A 79 -8.35 2.24 9.33
C ARG A 79 -7.76 1.99 7.94
N PHE A 80 -8.27 0.98 7.23
CA PHE A 80 -7.85 0.71 5.85
C PHE A 80 -8.20 1.86 4.91
N THR A 81 -9.42 2.38 4.97
CA THR A 81 -9.85 3.50 4.15
C THR A 81 -9.00 4.74 4.42
N VAL A 82 -8.66 5.04 5.67
CA VAL A 82 -7.77 6.17 6.00
C VAL A 82 -6.39 5.98 5.37
N VAL A 83 -5.77 4.80 5.52
CA VAL A 83 -4.45 4.51 4.92
C VAL A 83 -4.51 4.54 3.40
N ALA A 84 -5.58 4.02 2.78
CA ALA A 84 -5.79 4.05 1.35
C ALA A 84 -5.98 5.48 0.82
N VAL A 85 -6.76 6.32 1.51
CA VAL A 85 -6.99 7.72 1.12
C VAL A 85 -5.72 8.55 1.28
N VAL A 86 -5.00 8.39 2.39
CA VAL A 86 -3.70 9.07 2.61
C VAL A 86 -2.68 8.61 1.57
N GLY A 87 -2.59 7.29 1.35
CA GLY A 87 -1.71 6.72 0.33
C GLY A 87 -2.06 7.22 -1.07
N LEU A 88 -3.34 7.31 -1.41
CA LEU A 88 -3.79 7.84 -2.70
C LEU A 88 -3.45 9.32 -2.85
N ALA A 89 -3.69 10.14 -1.83
CA ALA A 89 -3.34 11.57 -1.88
C ALA A 89 -1.84 11.78 -2.09
N ILE A 90 -1.00 11.05 -1.34
CA ILE A 90 0.46 11.13 -1.47
C ILE A 90 0.91 10.60 -2.84
N ASN A 91 0.37 9.47 -3.29
CA ASN A 91 0.70 8.88 -4.58
C ASN A 91 0.34 9.83 -5.72
N THR A 92 -0.87 10.38 -5.74
CA THR A 92 -1.34 11.31 -6.77
C THR A 92 -0.55 12.62 -6.76
N LEU A 93 -0.24 13.19 -5.59
CA LEU A 93 0.58 14.41 -5.51
C LEU A 93 2.00 14.17 -6.01
N CYS A 94 2.68 13.13 -5.53
CA CYS A 94 4.03 12.79 -5.99
C CYS A 94 4.06 12.42 -7.46
N PHE A 95 3.07 11.65 -7.93
CA PHE A 95 2.97 11.28 -9.34
C PHE A 95 2.80 12.51 -10.22
N SER A 96 1.86 13.41 -9.87
CA SER A 96 1.62 14.63 -10.63
C SER A 96 2.85 15.54 -10.67
N LEU A 97 3.61 15.65 -9.58
CA LEU A 97 4.86 16.41 -9.55
C LEU A 97 5.95 15.73 -10.40
N ALA A 98 6.13 14.41 -10.26
CA ALA A 98 7.16 13.68 -11.00
C ALA A 98 6.88 13.62 -12.51
N LEU A 99 5.60 13.59 -12.90
CA LEU A 99 5.17 13.59 -14.30
C LEU A 99 5.59 14.85 -15.05
N THR A 100 5.84 15.96 -14.35
CA THR A 100 6.36 17.19 -14.98
C THR A 100 7.81 17.09 -15.45
N LEU A 101 8.57 16.12 -14.92
CA LEU A 101 10.01 15.96 -15.18
C LEU A 101 10.38 14.60 -15.80
N LEU A 102 9.53 13.58 -15.62
CA LEU A 102 9.83 12.19 -15.95
C LEU A 102 8.67 11.52 -16.67
N PRO A 103 8.93 10.50 -17.51
CA PRO A 103 7.88 9.70 -18.12
C PRO A 103 7.04 8.97 -17.05
N TYR A 104 5.77 8.74 -17.36
CA TYR A 104 4.76 8.27 -16.41
C TYR A 104 5.17 6.99 -15.64
N LEU A 105 5.87 6.04 -16.27
CA LEU A 105 6.38 4.84 -15.58
C LEU A 105 7.40 5.17 -14.48
N LEU A 106 8.38 6.04 -14.76
CA LEU A 106 9.36 6.47 -13.75
C LEU A 106 8.70 7.33 -12.67
N ALA A 107 7.78 8.21 -13.07
CA ALA A 107 6.99 9.00 -12.14
C ALA A 107 6.18 8.11 -11.19
N GLN A 108 5.59 7.02 -11.70
CA GLN A 108 4.88 6.04 -10.89
C GLN A 108 5.82 5.33 -9.92
N VAL A 109 7.02 4.94 -10.34
CA VAL A 109 8.01 4.29 -9.47
C VAL A 109 8.38 5.19 -8.30
N ILE A 110 8.70 6.46 -8.58
CA ILE A 110 9.03 7.44 -7.54
C ILE A 110 7.84 7.67 -6.61
N ALA A 111 6.65 7.87 -7.17
CA ALA A 111 5.44 8.07 -6.37
C ALA A 111 5.15 6.87 -5.46
N THR A 112 5.33 5.64 -5.96
CA THR A 112 5.12 4.41 -5.18
C THR A 112 6.13 4.31 -4.04
N LEU A 113 7.42 4.57 -4.31
CA LEU A 113 8.47 4.59 -3.29
C LEU A 113 8.21 5.64 -2.22
N VAL A 114 7.87 6.87 -2.60
CA VAL A 114 7.56 7.94 -1.65
C VAL A 114 6.30 7.62 -0.85
N THR A 115 5.28 7.04 -1.49
CA THR A 115 4.06 6.60 -0.79
C THR A 115 4.38 5.51 0.22
N LEU A 116 5.24 4.55 -0.11
CA LEU A 116 5.71 3.49 0.78
C LEU A 116 6.46 4.05 1.99
N VAL A 117 7.42 4.94 1.75
CA VAL A 117 8.19 5.61 2.81
C VAL A 117 7.26 6.44 3.68
N SER A 118 6.35 7.20 3.08
CA SER A 118 5.40 8.04 3.83
C SER A 118 4.44 7.18 4.64
N ASN A 119 3.92 6.08 4.09
CA ASN A 119 3.10 5.13 4.85
C ASN A 119 3.90 4.53 6.00
N PHE A 120 5.15 4.12 5.78
CA PHE A 120 6.01 3.59 6.83
C PHE A 120 6.23 4.64 7.94
N LEU A 121 6.54 5.88 7.59
CA LEU A 121 6.66 6.98 8.56
C LEU A 121 5.34 7.24 9.28
N LEU A 122 4.19 7.20 8.59
CA LEU A 122 2.88 7.35 9.21
C LEU A 122 2.62 6.24 10.23
N HIS A 123 2.90 4.99 9.85
CA HIS A 123 2.82 3.84 10.76
C HIS A 123 3.80 4.00 11.93
N GLN A 124 5.02 4.51 11.71
CA GLN A 124 6.00 4.75 12.77
C GLN A 124 5.56 5.86 13.72
N PHE A 125 5.16 7.03 13.22
CA PHE A 125 4.80 8.18 14.06
C PHE A 125 3.40 8.07 14.68
N TRP A 126 2.46 7.40 14.02
CA TRP A 126 1.07 7.26 14.48
C TRP A 126 0.84 6.02 15.35
N ILE A 127 1.57 4.92 15.12
CA ILE A 127 1.33 3.64 15.84
C ILE A 127 2.42 3.37 16.88
N TYR A 128 3.68 3.75 16.66
CA TYR A 128 4.74 3.59 17.66
C TYR A 128 4.88 4.76 18.63
N ARG A 129 3.97 5.73 18.59
CA ARG A 129 3.64 6.50 19.80
C ARG A 129 2.80 5.60 20.72
N GLU A 130 3.43 4.56 21.28
CA GLU A 130 3.00 4.06 22.58
C GLU A 130 3.27 5.21 23.58
N PRO A 131 2.24 5.73 24.26
CA PRO A 131 2.45 6.54 25.44
C PRO A 131 3.08 5.62 26.48
N GLU A 132 4.32 5.94 26.84
CA GLU A 132 4.88 5.76 28.18
C GLU A 132 4.58 4.42 28.86
N TRP A 133 5.58 3.54 28.80
CA TRP A 133 5.93 2.62 29.89
C TRP A 133 5.64 3.28 31.25
N ASN A 134 4.57 2.86 31.92
CA ASN A 134 4.38 3.13 33.34
C ASN A 134 5.05 1.98 34.11
N PRO A 135 6.17 2.25 34.83
CA PRO A 135 6.96 1.23 35.51
C PRO A 135 6.20 0.47 36.60
#